data_AF-A0AAN6P4D6-F1
#
_entry.id   AF-A0AAN6P4D6-F1
#
_cell.length_a   1.000
_cell.length_b   1.000
_cell.length_c   1.000
_cell.angle_alpha   90.00
_cell.angle_beta   90.00
_cell.angle_gamma   90.00
#
_symmetry.space_group_name_H-M   'P 1'
#
loop_
_entity.id
_entity.type
_entity.pdbx_description
1 polymer ?
#
loop_
_entity_poly.entity_id
_entity_poly.type
_entity_poly.pdbx_seq_one_letter_code
_entity_poly.pdbx_strand_id
1 'polypeptide(L)'
;MYEARTDQYRKTQIALAYAYWLQRPRPEASVFLVHASNAERFRQAYVYITQECQVPGYDDPKADVLLLVKAWLERKEHGLWLIVIDNADD
;
A
#
# COMPACT_ATOMS: atom_id res chain seq x y z
N MET A 1 26.25 4.11 -6.77
CA MET A 1 25.81 2.97 -5.94
C MET A 1 25.46 3.37 -4.52
N TYR A 2 26.33 4.03 -3.74
CA TYR A 2 26.00 4.45 -2.37
C TYR A 2 24.95 5.58 -2.29
N GLU A 3 25.05 6.60 -3.15
CA GLU A 3 24.14 7.76 -3.14
C GLU A 3 22.69 7.43 -3.49
N ALA A 4 22.47 6.54 -4.46
CA ALA A 4 21.12 6.10 -4.83
C ALA A 4 20.42 5.38 -3.67
N ARG A 5 21.18 4.58 -2.90
CA ARG A 5 20.65 3.84 -1.76
C ARG A 5 20.32 4.78 -0.58
N THR A 6 21.15 5.77 -0.30
CA THR A 6 20.87 6.80 0.72
C THR A 6 19.72 7.72 0.34
N ASP A 7 19.55 8.03 -0.94
CA ASP A 7 18.40 8.79 -1.43
C ASP A 7 17.09 8.03 -1.28
N GLN A 8 17.07 6.73 -1.59
CA GLN A 8 15.90 5.87 -1.38
C GLN A 8 15.50 5.82 0.10
N TYR A 9 16.45 5.58 1.01
CA TYR A 9 16.14 5.56 2.45
C TYR A 9 15.53 6.89 2.93
N ARG A 10 16.00 8.03 2.41
CA ARG A 10 15.42 9.34 2.77
C ARG A 10 13.99 9.49 2.24
N LYS A 11 13.72 9.06 1.01
CA LYS A 11 12.36 9.07 0.43
C LYS A 11 11.40 8.22 1.25
N THR A 12 11.80 7.00 1.61
CA THR A 12 10.99 6.11 2.47
C THR A 12 10.69 6.78 3.82
N GLN A 13 11.67 7.40 4.47
CA GLN A 13 11.47 8.09 5.76
C GLN A 13 10.50 9.27 5.66
N ILE A 14 10.60 10.07 4.59
CA ILE A 14 9.67 11.19 4.35
C ILE A 14 8.24 10.67 4.13
N ALA A 15 8.08 9.61 3.34
CA ALA A 15 6.77 9.01 3.08
C ALA A 15 6.14 8.44 4.36
N LEU A 16 6.93 7.76 5.20
CA LEU A 16 6.47 7.27 6.51
C LEU A 16 6.07 8.42 7.44
N ALA A 17 6.88 9.48 7.52
CA ALA A 17 6.56 10.65 8.34
C ALA A 17 5.23 11.31 7.89
N TYR A 18 5.00 11.40 6.58
CA TYR A 18 3.74 11.91 6.04
C TYR A 18 2.56 11.00 6.37
N ALA A 19 2.71 9.68 6.24
CA ALA A 19 1.69 8.71 6.63
C ALA A 19 1.28 8.86 8.11
N TYR A 20 2.26 8.96 9.02
CA TYR A 20 1.98 9.22 10.44
C TYR A 20 1.30 10.57 10.67
N TRP A 21 1.74 11.62 9.97
CA TRP A 21 1.13 12.94 10.08
C TRP A 21 -0.32 12.96 9.61
N LEU A 22 -0.64 12.24 8.52
CA LEU A 22 -1.99 12.12 7.98
C LEU A 22 -2.92 11.36 8.94
N GLN A 23 -2.43 10.27 9.51
CA GLN A 23 -3.23 9.40 10.38
C GLN A 23 -3.43 9.97 11.79
N ARG A 24 -2.50 10.80 12.29
CA ARG A 24 -2.59 11.40 13.63
C ARG A 24 -3.89 12.15 13.91
N PRO A 25 -4.40 13.05 13.03
CA PRO A 25 -5.70 13.70 13.21
C PRO A 25 -6.88 12.87 12.69
N ARG A 26 -6.63 11.78 11.97
CA ARG A 26 -7.64 10.95 11.29
C ARG A 26 -7.32 9.47 11.49
N PRO A 27 -7.47 8.92 12.71
CA PRO A 27 -7.15 7.53 13.00
C PRO A 27 -7.99 6.53 12.20
N GLU A 28 -9.12 6.97 11.63
CA GLU A 28 -9.96 6.21 10.70
C GLU A 28 -9.38 6.08 9.30
N ALA A 29 -8.39 6.91 8.93
CA ALA A 29 -7.76 6.82 7.62
C ALA A 29 -6.90 5.56 7.52
N SER A 30 -7.13 4.79 6.47
CA SER A 30 -6.34 3.59 6.18
C SER A 30 -5.01 3.98 5.52
N VAL A 31 -3.91 3.42 6.01
CA VAL A 31 -2.59 3.63 5.44
C VAL A 31 -2.00 2.27 5.07
N PHE A 32 -1.61 2.12 3.81
CA PHE A 32 -1.01 0.90 3.29
C PHE A 32 0.39 1.19 2.78
N LEU A 33 1.33 0.30 3.11
CA LEU A 33 2.71 0.33 2.65
C LEU A 33 2.94 -0.86 1.73
N VAL A 34 3.27 -0.59 0.46
CA VAL A 34 3.53 -1.59 -0.57
C VAL A 34 5.02 -1.57 -0.88
N HIS A 35 5.70 -2.67 -0.59
CA HIS A 35 7.11 -2.84 -0.96
C HIS A 35 7.21 -3.45 -2.36
N ALA A 36 7.54 -2.63 -3.36
CA ALA A 36 7.44 -2.96 -4.77
C ALA A 36 8.77 -3.37 -5.42
N SER A 37 9.76 -3.80 -4.65
CA SER A 37 11.11 -4.15 -5.16
C SER A 37 11.18 -5.35 -6.11
N ASN A 38 10.04 -5.92 -6.46
CA ASN A 38 9.80 -6.81 -7.59
C ASN A 38 8.28 -7.10 -7.68
N ALA A 39 7.85 -7.66 -8.81
CA ALA A 39 6.45 -7.99 -9.07
C ALA A 39 5.83 -8.93 -8.03
N GLU A 40 6.59 -9.88 -7.47
CA GLU A 40 6.08 -10.83 -6.48
C GLU A 40 5.78 -10.13 -5.15
N ARG A 41 6.71 -9.32 -4.64
CA ARG A 41 6.49 -8.54 -3.42
C ARG A 41 5.39 -7.51 -3.58
N PHE A 42 5.30 -6.88 -4.75
CA PHE A 42 4.20 -6.00 -5.09
C PHE A 42 2.86 -6.75 -5.01
N ARG A 43 2.73 -7.90 -5.66
CA ARG A 43 1.49 -8.70 -5.63
C ARG A 43 1.16 -9.21 -4.23
N GLN A 44 2.15 -9.68 -3.46
CA GLN A 44 1.97 -10.11 -2.07
C GLN A 44 1.44 -9.00 -1.17
N ALA A 45 1.90 -7.76 -1.36
CA ALA A 45 1.39 -6.63 -0.60
C ALA A 45 -0.11 -6.39 -0.87
N TYR A 46 -0.57 -6.57 -2.12
CA TYR A 46 -1.99 -6.45 -2.45
C TYR A 46 -2.83 -7.61 -1.88
N VAL A 47 -2.30 -8.83 -1.85
CA VAL A 47 -2.93 -9.97 -1.15
C VAL A 47 -3.08 -9.66 0.34
N TYR A 48 -2.05 -9.08 0.96
CA TYR A 48 -2.11 -8.68 2.36
C TYR A 48 -3.20 -7.62 2.59
N ILE A 49 -3.29 -6.60 1.73
CA ILE A 49 -4.34 -5.57 1.81
C ILE A 49 -5.73 -6.21 1.69
N THR A 50 -5.96 -7.13 0.75
CA THR A 50 -7.28 -7.77 0.62
C THR A 50 -7.66 -8.58 1.84
N GLN A 51 -6.71 -9.25 2.49
CA GLN A 51 -6.91 -10.00 3.72
C GLN A 51 -7.19 -9.09 4.92
N GLU A 52 -6.37 -8.07 5.16
CA GLU A 52 -6.56 -7.14 6.28
C GLU A 52 -7.88 -6.38 6.18
N CYS A 53 -8.26 -5.95 4.98
CA CYS A 53 -9.51 -5.23 4.74
C CYS A 53 -10.72 -6.17 4.56
N GLN A 54 -10.52 -7.50 4.63
CA GLN A 54 -11.56 -8.51 4.41
C GLN A 54 -12.35 -8.26 3.11
N VAL A 55 -11.63 -7.94 2.03
CA VAL A 55 -12.22 -7.57 0.74
C VAL A 55 -12.95 -8.79 0.16
N PRO A 56 -14.24 -8.71 -0.19
CA PRO A 56 -14.95 -9.84 -0.76
C PRO A 56 -14.22 -10.46 -1.95
N GLY A 57 -14.00 -11.79 -1.90
CA GLY A 57 -13.25 -12.54 -2.91
C GLY A 57 -11.74 -12.65 -2.67
N TYR A 58 -11.22 -12.20 -1.52
CA TYR A 58 -9.79 -12.30 -1.19
C TYR A 58 -9.26 -13.74 -1.11
N ASP A 59 -10.13 -14.72 -0.90
CA ASP A 59 -9.84 -16.15 -0.75
C ASP A 59 -9.94 -16.93 -2.07
N ASP A 60 -10.43 -16.31 -3.15
CA ASP A 60 -10.47 -16.93 -4.48
C ASP A 60 -9.08 -16.91 -5.13
N PRO A 61 -8.43 -18.07 -5.36
CA PRO A 61 -7.11 -18.14 -5.99
C PRO A 61 -7.09 -17.64 -7.44
N LYS A 62 -8.25 -17.44 -8.08
CA LYS A 62 -8.38 -16.90 -9.44
C LYS A 62 -8.66 -15.40 -9.46
N ALA A 63 -8.91 -14.78 -8.30
CA ALA A 63 -9.23 -13.37 -8.25
C ALA A 63 -8.04 -12.50 -8.65
N ASP A 64 -8.33 -11.40 -9.34
CA ASP A 64 -7.35 -10.35 -9.57
C ASP A 64 -7.31 -9.43 -8.35
N VAL A 65 -6.30 -9.66 -7.51
CA VAL A 65 -6.11 -8.94 -6.25
C VAL A 65 -5.94 -7.43 -6.44
N LEU A 66 -5.40 -6.98 -7.57
CA LEU A 66 -5.23 -5.56 -7.86
C LEU A 66 -6.58 -4.91 -8.16
N LEU A 67 -7.43 -5.60 -8.93
CA LEU A 67 -8.80 -5.15 -9.19
C LEU A 67 -9.67 -5.17 -7.94
N LEU A 68 -9.50 -6.15 -7.06
CA LEU A 68 -10.19 -6.21 -5.77
C LEU A 68 -9.84 -5.01 -4.89
N VAL A 69 -8.54 -4.73 -4.72
CA VAL A 69 -8.09 -3.57 -3.94
C VAL A 69 -8.57 -2.27 -4.59
N LYS A 70 -8.46 -2.12 -5.92
CA LYS A 70 -8.97 -0.94 -6.64
C LYS A 70 -10.46 -0.73 -6.35
N ALA A 71 -11.27 -1.78 -6.55
CA ALA A 71 -12.71 -1.70 -6.34
C ALA A 71 -13.07 -1.36 -4.89
N TRP A 72 -12.31 -1.89 -3.92
CA TRP A 72 -12.46 -1.52 -2.52
C TRP A 72 -12.14 -0.03 -2.32
N LEU A 73 -10.96 0.45 -2.72
CA LEU A 73 -10.53 1.85 -2.53
C LEU A 73 -11.45 2.89 -3.18
N GLU A 74 -12.15 2.54 -4.26
CA GLU A 74 -13.07 3.43 -4.97
C GLU A 74 -14.42 3.63 -4.26
N ARG A 75 -14.78 2.79 -3.28
CA ARG A 75 -16.05 2.94 -2.56
C ARG A 75 -15.90 3.98 -1.45
N LYS A 76 -16.80 4.98 -1.48
CA LYS A 76 -16.84 6.09 -0.50
C LYS A 76 -16.96 5.64 0.95
N GLU A 77 -17.53 4.46 1.20
CA GLU A 77 -17.71 3.90 2.54
C GLU A 77 -16.39 3.56 3.26
N HIS A 78 -15.29 3.35 2.53
CA HIS A 78 -13.98 3.07 3.12
C HIS A 78 -13.18 4.35 3.43
N GLY A 79 -13.79 5.52 3.21
CA GLY A 79 -13.25 6.79 3.65
C GLY A 79 -11.92 7.17 2.98
N LEU A 80 -11.09 7.89 3.73
CA LEU A 80 -9.78 8.34 3.26
C LEU A 80 -8.76 7.21 3.37
N TRP A 81 -7.99 7.02 2.32
CA TRP A 81 -6.87 6.09 2.31
C TRP A 81 -5.62 6.73 1.71
N LEU A 82 -4.46 6.20 2.12
CA LEU A 82 -3.15 6.49 1.55
C LEU A 82 -2.45 5.17 1.23
N ILE A 83 -1.93 5.04 0.01
CA ILE A 83 -1.01 3.96 -0.36
C ILE A 83 0.36 4.58 -0.63
N VAL A 84 1.36 4.09 0.09
CA VAL A 84 2.77 4.39 -0.16
C VAL A 84 3.38 3.20 -0.89
N ILE A 85 3.83 3.41 -2.12
CA ILE A 85 4.56 2.40 -2.90
C ILE A 85 6.04 2.72 -2.81
N ASP A 86 6.80 1.85 -2.12
CA ASP A 86 8.24 1.99 -1.91
C ASP A 86 9.01 1.06 -2.83
N ASN A 87 10.20 1.49 -3.28
CA ASN A 87 11.09 0.71 -4.14
C ASN A 87 10.43 0.24 -5.45
N ALA A 88 9.74 1.13 -6.15
CA ALA A 88 9.11 0.89 -7.46
C ALA A 88 10.04 1.31 -8.61
N ASP A 89 11.20 0.64 -8.69
CA ASP A 89 12.28 0.89 -9.65
C ASP A 89 12.29 -0.10 -10.83
N ASP A 90 11.63 -1.24 -10.68
CA ASP A 90 11.44 -2.28 -11.71
C ASP A 90 10.27 -1.98 -12.68
#